data_AF-A0AAD1BIW2-F1
#
_entry.id   AF-A0AAD1BIW2-F1
#
_cell.length_a   1.000
_cell.length_b   1.000
_cell.length_c   1.000
_cell.angle_alpha   90.00
_cell.angle_beta   90.00
_cell.angle_gamma   90.00
#
_symmetry.space_group_name_H-M   'P 1'
#
loop_
_entity.id
_entity.type
_entity.pdbx_description
1 polymer ?
#
loop_
_entity_poly.entity_id
_entity_poly.type
_entity_poly.pdbx_seq_one_letter_code
_entity_poly.pdbx_strand_id
1 'polypeptide(L)'
;MCGHGTVKEEDTSINGTVYEISGETDSHGIAILEIRTDTGWLKEKQSETFDIFVLEGGCKESVIIMPNDKSHTNRNTTKLFQMGKNRGVLMLALPKQDIKPEQSKTMVQDTINNGCGGKYCITQHNYKQYNCGKLIQEINIRLAGFGGNVPTEEFDERTKKTIMQFQQDYMGVLPSGKICGSLLKAIDEFCTNKAYDFNFEQTKCPCGKCEGYGNGRNSFTINKKEYKGKEYPGMHRSLLFALKGLIFYLKKNKSYFSVSKIESGYRCWDNNEQKGRTSTNHMGCALDLHFNINGSRTRNVKDMENIRSNYFCAYMNAPKNARQTYGFGWESERIGLEPKKFNNGKKGADTWVHFDVREFRKYKSDIFYIKSKTELIKSSMIDLANVLGLQKLCTCQIDYTSTKIELTDSETCKLCDLPKRECEERFKNKIMPIIFEHEGGYSDKKSDKEGKTNRGISWNIWKSFAKKDIGVEPTEENLRALTKEQAIFIYKVEYWDAHKLCKIKDNMIALMVFDWTLTSGKSHREIQKLLNEKFKADLKVDNNIGSTTIDKINEIEDQKLLLDEIAIRRKNTINL
;
A
#
# COMPACT_ATOMS: atom_id res chain seq x y z
N MET A 1 -32.08 30.53 51.48
CA MET A 1 -31.28 31.10 52.59
C MET A 1 -29.82 31.11 52.18
N CYS A 2 -29.13 32.16 52.60
CA CYS A 2 -27.82 32.67 52.22
C CYS A 2 -26.63 31.70 52.19
N GLY A 3 -25.55 32.14 51.53
CA GLY A 3 -24.19 31.90 52.02
C GLY A 3 -23.10 31.97 50.95
N HIS A 4 -22.48 33.15 50.77
CA HIS A 4 -21.18 33.27 50.11
C HIS A 4 -20.11 32.61 50.99
N GLY A 5 -19.29 31.73 50.42
CA GLY A 5 -18.09 31.17 51.06
C GLY A 5 -16.87 31.41 50.19
N THR A 6 -16.00 32.29 50.68
CA THR A 6 -14.64 32.54 50.17
C THR A 6 -13.72 31.36 50.50
N VAL A 7 -13.06 30.79 49.51
CA VAL A 7 -11.89 29.92 49.72
C VAL A 7 -10.66 30.81 49.62
N LYS A 8 -9.94 30.97 50.74
CA LYS A 8 -8.61 31.58 50.77
C LYS A 8 -7.55 30.56 50.39
N GLU A 9 -6.58 31.05 49.64
CA GLU A 9 -5.44 30.38 49.02
C GLU A 9 -4.53 29.67 50.02
N GLU A 10 -4.02 28.49 49.64
CA GLU A 10 -2.57 28.23 49.69
C GLU A 10 -2.15 27.53 48.38
N ASP A 11 -1.21 28.18 47.70
CA ASP A 11 -0.35 27.75 46.59
C ASP A 11 -0.99 27.10 45.34
N THR A 12 -1.14 27.91 44.30
CA THR A 12 -0.38 27.74 43.04
C THR A 12 -0.61 28.96 42.15
N SER A 13 0.38 29.85 42.06
CA SER A 13 0.38 30.92 41.06
C SER A 13 0.45 30.32 39.65
N ILE A 14 -0.63 30.42 38.88
CA ILE A 14 -0.77 31.03 37.53
C ILE A 14 -2.27 30.98 37.23
N ASN A 15 -3.01 32.06 37.55
CA ASN A 15 -4.40 32.25 37.11
C ASN A 15 -4.42 33.37 36.08
N GLY A 16 -4.75 33.04 34.83
CA GLY A 16 -5.17 34.03 33.83
C GLY A 16 -6.67 34.23 33.93
N THR A 17 -7.13 35.45 34.17
CA THR A 17 -8.55 35.82 34.26
C THR A 17 -9.01 36.44 32.93
N VAL A 18 -10.15 36.01 32.38
CA VAL A 18 -10.78 36.61 31.18
C VAL A 18 -11.76 37.69 31.59
N TYR A 19 -11.69 38.86 30.94
CA TYR A 19 -12.58 40.00 31.18
C TYR A 19 -13.54 40.22 30.00
N GLU A 20 -14.84 40.14 30.31
CA GLU A 20 -16.01 40.61 29.54
C GLU A 20 -16.26 40.04 28.13
N ILE A 21 -17.51 39.65 27.89
CA ILE A 21 -18.03 39.18 26.61
C ILE A 21 -19.18 40.12 26.22
N SER A 22 -19.07 40.83 25.10
CA SER A 22 -20.22 41.48 24.47
C SER A 22 -20.19 41.28 22.96
N GLY A 23 -21.37 41.07 22.37
CA GLY A 23 -21.56 40.93 20.94
C GLY A 23 -23.04 40.99 20.60
N GLU A 24 -23.44 41.95 19.75
CA GLU A 24 -24.80 42.00 19.22
C GLU A 24 -24.97 40.96 18.09
N THR A 25 -26.17 40.41 17.99
CA THR A 25 -26.53 39.43 16.97
C THR A 25 -27.06 40.16 15.74
N ASP A 26 -26.51 39.87 14.56
CA ASP A 26 -26.97 40.49 13.32
C ASP A 26 -28.34 39.95 12.87
N SER A 27 -28.90 40.56 11.82
CA SER A 27 -30.22 40.20 11.28
C SER A 27 -30.32 38.79 10.70
N HIS A 28 -29.19 38.06 10.61
CA HIS A 28 -29.13 36.66 10.16
C HIS A 28 -28.88 35.69 11.32
N GLY A 29 -28.87 36.18 12.56
CA GLY A 29 -28.71 35.36 13.76
C GLY A 29 -27.26 35.02 14.09
N ILE A 30 -26.28 35.75 13.54
CA ILE A 30 -24.85 35.53 13.80
C ILE A 30 -24.38 36.56 14.84
N ALA A 31 -23.81 36.09 15.95
CA ALA A 31 -23.15 36.93 16.94
C ALA A 31 -21.62 36.78 16.81
N ILE A 32 -20.90 37.90 16.78
CA ILE A 32 -19.44 37.92 16.84
C ILE A 32 -19.03 38.19 18.28
N LEU A 33 -18.22 37.29 18.86
CA LEU A 33 -17.71 37.40 20.22
C LEU A 33 -16.25 37.83 20.17
N GLU A 34 -15.96 39.03 20.67
CA GLU A 34 -14.59 39.52 20.85
C GLU A 34 -14.12 39.15 22.27
N ILE A 35 -13.00 38.43 22.37
CA ILE A 35 -12.38 38.09 23.66
C ILE A 35 -11.08 38.88 23.78
N ARG A 36 -10.94 39.69 24.83
CA ARG A 36 -9.70 40.41 25.13
C ARG A 36 -8.93 39.69 26.23
N THR A 37 -7.66 39.36 25.97
CA THR A 37 -6.77 38.71 26.95
C THR A 37 -5.52 39.56 27.21
N ASP A 38 -5.03 39.54 28.46
CA ASP A 38 -3.71 40.06 28.82
C ASP A 38 -2.62 39.09 28.31
N THR A 39 -1.47 39.58 27.83
CA THR A 39 -0.35 38.74 27.35
C THR A 39 0.54 38.17 28.47
N GLY A 40 0.33 38.55 29.74
CA GLY A 40 1.18 38.20 30.88
C GLY A 40 1.31 36.70 31.21
N TRP A 41 0.46 35.84 30.65
CA TRP A 41 0.49 34.38 30.84
C TRP A 41 1.44 33.62 29.90
N LEU A 42 2.01 34.28 28.88
CA LEU A 42 2.99 33.68 27.98
C LEU A 42 4.40 33.80 28.56
N LYS A 43 4.86 32.79 29.32
CA LYS A 43 6.27 32.67 29.70
C LYS A 43 7.03 31.74 28.76
N GLU A 44 8.06 32.31 28.13
CA GLU A 44 9.17 31.70 27.38
C GLU A 44 8.87 30.48 26.48
N LYS A 45 8.72 30.76 25.18
CA LYS A 45 9.01 29.89 24.03
C LYS A 45 8.32 28.51 23.96
N GLN A 46 7.08 28.38 24.45
CA GLN A 46 6.18 27.30 24.02
C GLN A 46 4.82 27.82 23.54
N SER A 47 4.28 27.08 22.57
CA SER A 47 3.18 27.42 21.65
C SER A 47 1.85 27.76 22.31
N GLU A 48 1.16 28.69 21.65
CA GLU A 48 -0.10 29.36 21.96
C GLU A 48 -1.36 28.48 21.72
N THR A 49 -1.75 27.65 22.70
CA THR A 49 -3.09 27.01 22.66
C THR A 49 -3.81 27.22 23.98
N PHE A 50 -5.01 27.80 23.93
CA PHE A 50 -5.98 27.77 25.03
C PHE A 50 -7.23 26.99 24.59
N ASP A 51 -7.77 26.18 25.50
CA ASP A 51 -9.00 25.41 25.29
C ASP A 51 -10.20 26.17 25.87
N ILE A 52 -11.33 26.18 25.14
CA ILE A 52 -12.61 26.72 25.63
C ILE A 52 -13.52 25.54 26.00
N PHE A 53 -14.05 25.55 27.22
CA PHE A 53 -15.01 24.55 27.71
C PHE A 53 -16.41 25.19 27.83
N VAL A 54 -17.45 24.50 27.34
CA VAL A 54 -18.86 24.96 27.42
C VAL A 54 -19.67 23.93 28.22
N LEU A 55 -20.44 24.39 29.21
CA LEU A 55 -21.26 23.56 30.10
C LEU A 55 -22.76 23.61 29.71
N GLU A 56 -23.47 22.50 29.98
CA GLU A 56 -24.77 22.04 29.43
C GLU A 56 -26.00 22.98 29.50
N GLY A 57 -27.07 22.61 28.76
CA GLY A 57 -28.42 23.20 28.85
C GLY A 57 -29.53 22.17 29.16
N GLY A 58 -30.59 22.61 29.86
CA GLY A 58 -31.76 21.80 30.22
C GLY A 58 -33.09 22.34 29.67
N CYS A 59 -34.09 21.47 29.51
CA CYS A 59 -35.47 21.84 29.11
C CYS A 59 -36.24 22.48 30.26
N LYS A 60 -36.99 23.56 29.97
CA LYS A 60 -37.95 24.15 30.92
C LYS A 60 -39.28 24.44 30.22
N GLU A 61 -40.34 23.76 30.67
CA GLU A 61 -41.71 24.04 30.22
C GLU A 61 -42.39 25.00 31.21
N SER A 62 -43.12 25.99 30.69
CA SER A 62 -43.93 26.90 31.51
C SER A 62 -45.35 26.98 30.94
N VAL A 63 -46.35 26.64 31.76
CA VAL A 63 -47.76 26.78 31.44
C VAL A 63 -48.19 28.20 31.81
N ILE A 64 -48.84 28.92 30.87
CA ILE A 64 -49.38 30.24 31.13
C ILE A 64 -50.91 30.11 31.20
N ILE A 65 -51.45 30.33 32.38
CA ILE A 65 -52.90 30.31 32.64
C ILE A 65 -53.38 31.76 32.65
N MET A 66 -54.36 32.06 31.80
CA MET A 66 -54.99 33.38 31.73
C MET A 66 -56.42 33.33 32.28
N PRO A 67 -56.94 34.40 32.90
CA PRO A 67 -58.22 34.37 33.63
C PRO A 67 -59.49 34.16 32.78
N ASN A 68 -59.34 34.08 31.45
CA ASN A 68 -60.40 34.15 30.46
C ASN A 68 -60.45 32.86 29.59
N ASP A 69 -60.17 31.70 30.21
CA ASP A 69 -60.24 30.34 29.67
C ASP A 69 -59.40 30.05 28.42
N LYS A 70 -58.38 30.87 28.15
CA LYS A 70 -57.39 30.63 27.08
C LYS A 70 -55.99 30.46 27.65
N SER A 71 -55.80 29.38 28.40
CA SER A 71 -54.48 28.93 28.85
C SER A 71 -53.72 28.27 27.70
N HIS A 72 -52.42 28.53 27.58
CA HIS A 72 -51.56 27.83 26.62
C HIS A 72 -50.20 27.50 27.24
N THR A 73 -49.58 26.43 26.74
CA THR A 73 -48.27 25.97 27.23
C THR A 73 -47.17 26.52 26.34
N ASN A 74 -46.22 27.26 26.92
CA ASN A 74 -45.03 27.69 26.20
C ASN A 74 -43.87 26.73 26.51
N ARG A 75 -43.48 25.96 25.49
CA ARG A 75 -42.28 25.13 25.52
C ARG A 75 -41.09 25.97 25.06
N ASN A 76 -40.27 26.43 25.99
CA ASN A 76 -38.96 26.98 25.64
C ASN A 76 -37.95 25.84 25.55
N THR A 77 -37.43 25.61 24.34
CA THR A 77 -36.14 24.93 24.19
C THR A 77 -35.08 26.01 24.10
N THR A 78 -34.37 26.26 25.20
CA THR A 78 -33.08 26.94 25.10
C THR A 78 -32.14 25.96 24.40
N LYS A 79 -31.95 26.12 23.08
CA LYS A 79 -30.88 25.43 22.38
C LYS A 79 -29.61 26.25 22.57
N LEU A 80 -28.70 25.74 23.39
CA LEU A 80 -27.28 26.03 23.23
C LEU A 80 -26.85 25.44 21.87
N PHE A 81 -26.07 26.19 21.10
CA PHE A 81 -25.65 25.82 19.74
C PHE A 81 -25.04 24.40 19.71
N GLN A 82 -25.75 23.49 19.05
CA GLN A 82 -25.30 22.12 18.81
C GLN A 82 -24.69 22.04 17.40
N MET A 83 -23.37 22.16 17.28
CA MET A 83 -22.66 21.67 16.09
C MET A 83 -22.34 20.18 16.29
N GLY A 84 -23.18 19.32 15.70
CA GLY A 84 -22.79 17.94 15.45
C GLY A 84 -21.69 17.90 14.38
N LYS A 85 -20.58 17.22 14.70
CA LYS A 85 -19.46 16.86 13.80
C LYS A 85 -18.95 17.98 12.89
N ASN A 86 -18.06 18.82 13.43
CA ASN A 86 -16.77 19.22 12.86
C ASN A 86 -16.21 20.37 13.71
N ARG A 87 -15.03 20.17 14.31
CA ARG A 87 -14.29 21.23 15.01
C ARG A 87 -13.88 22.29 13.98
N GLY A 88 -14.17 23.56 14.25
CA GLY A 88 -13.58 24.70 13.53
C GLY A 88 -12.34 25.19 14.26
N VAL A 89 -11.34 25.65 13.51
CA VAL A 89 -10.14 26.35 14.02
C VAL A 89 -10.26 27.81 13.61
N LEU A 90 -10.21 28.75 14.56
CA LEU A 90 -10.06 30.17 14.25
C LEU A 90 -8.56 30.51 14.32
N MET A 91 -7.93 30.72 13.16
CA MET A 91 -6.54 31.17 13.09
C MET A 91 -6.51 32.70 13.16
N LEU A 92 -6.03 33.26 14.25
CA LEU A 92 -5.65 34.67 14.32
C LEU A 92 -4.21 34.79 13.81
N ALA A 93 -4.02 35.41 12.65
CA ALA A 93 -2.70 35.64 12.07
C ALA A 93 -2.14 36.96 12.59
N LEU A 94 -0.90 36.94 13.12
CA LEU A 94 -0.14 38.16 13.36
C LEU A 94 0.20 38.84 12.01
N PRO A 95 0.27 40.18 11.94
CA PRO A 95 0.78 40.87 10.77
C PRO A 95 2.19 40.37 10.43
N LYS A 96 2.48 40.17 9.14
CA LYS A 96 3.81 39.76 8.67
C LYS A 96 4.88 40.69 9.25
N GLN A 97 5.82 40.14 10.01
CA GLN A 97 7.05 40.83 10.35
C GLN A 97 8.14 40.51 9.32
N ASP A 98 8.91 41.53 8.95
CA ASP A 98 10.00 41.38 8.00
C ASP A 98 11.14 40.54 8.57
N ILE A 99 11.68 39.65 7.73
CA ILE A 99 12.71 38.68 8.10
C ILE A 99 14.06 39.41 8.21
N LYS A 100 14.72 39.33 9.37
CA LYS A 100 16.12 39.74 9.53
C LYS A 100 17.09 38.65 9.02
N PRO A 101 18.29 39.00 8.51
CA PRO A 101 19.07 38.13 7.62
C PRO A 101 19.76 36.89 8.23
N GLU A 102 19.58 36.56 9.52
CA GLU A 102 20.49 35.61 10.21
C GLU A 102 19.82 34.55 11.11
N GLN A 103 18.60 34.08 10.82
CA GLN A 103 18.06 32.90 11.53
C GLN A 103 18.03 31.63 10.66
N SER A 104 18.83 30.64 11.10
CA SER A 104 19.06 29.34 10.47
C SER A 104 17.87 28.38 10.61
N LYS A 105 17.64 27.59 9.56
CA LYS A 105 16.55 26.60 9.42
C LYS A 105 16.88 25.27 10.09
N THR A 106 15.86 24.66 10.66
CA THR A 106 15.76 23.26 11.12
C THR A 106 16.38 22.28 10.12
N MET A 107 17.06 21.25 10.62
CA MET A 107 17.73 20.21 9.81
C MET A 107 16.76 19.53 8.84
N VAL A 108 16.79 20.01 7.60
CA VAL A 108 16.36 19.29 6.41
C VAL A 108 17.47 18.29 6.13
N GLN A 109 17.14 17.00 6.01
CA GLN A 109 18.03 16.06 5.35
C GLN A 109 18.22 16.59 3.93
N ASP A 110 19.43 17.07 3.61
CA ASP A 110 19.82 17.48 2.27
C ASP A 110 19.75 16.26 1.33
N THR A 111 18.55 15.98 0.86
CA THR A 111 18.36 15.28 -0.40
C THR A 111 18.50 16.34 -1.48
N ILE A 112 19.43 16.09 -2.40
CA ILE A 112 19.64 16.90 -3.59
C ILE A 112 18.27 17.18 -4.21
N ASN A 113 17.77 18.41 -4.06
CA ASN A 113 16.41 18.79 -4.46
C ASN A 113 16.36 19.07 -5.97
N ASN A 114 16.58 18.02 -6.78
CA ASN A 114 16.54 18.07 -8.24
C ASN A 114 15.12 17.80 -8.79
N GLY A 115 14.05 18.20 -8.06
CA GLY A 115 12.67 17.92 -8.47
C GLY A 115 11.65 18.95 -7.99
N CYS A 116 10.40 18.78 -8.42
CA CYS A 116 9.32 19.74 -8.18
C CYS A 116 8.70 19.69 -6.76
N GLY A 117 9.28 18.93 -5.81
CA GLY A 117 8.69 18.70 -4.47
C GLY A 117 7.32 18.02 -4.50
N GLY A 118 6.96 17.35 -5.60
CA GLY A 118 5.65 16.75 -5.80
C GLY A 118 4.53 17.71 -6.22
N LYS A 119 4.83 19.01 -6.40
CA LYS A 119 3.86 20.07 -6.70
C LYS A 119 2.98 19.80 -7.93
N TYR A 120 3.56 19.20 -8.97
CA TYR A 120 2.86 18.92 -10.23
C TYR A 120 2.52 17.44 -10.42
N CYS A 121 2.70 16.61 -9.39
CA CYS A 121 2.38 15.20 -9.49
C CYS A 121 0.87 14.97 -9.44
N ILE A 122 0.40 14.02 -10.24
CA ILE A 122 -0.99 13.60 -10.28
C ILE A 122 -1.23 12.56 -9.18
N THR A 123 -2.36 12.71 -8.51
CA THR A 123 -2.84 11.88 -7.41
C THR A 123 -4.32 11.56 -7.62
N GLN A 124 -4.83 10.60 -6.86
CA GLN A 124 -6.25 10.26 -6.83
C GLN A 124 -7.17 11.45 -6.54
N HIS A 125 -6.70 12.48 -5.84
CA HIS A 125 -7.51 13.65 -5.48
C HIS A 125 -7.53 14.75 -6.54
N ASN A 126 -6.50 14.85 -7.39
CA ASN A 126 -6.35 15.97 -8.31
C ASN A 126 -6.43 15.58 -9.80
N TYR A 127 -6.41 14.29 -10.16
CA TYR A 127 -6.30 13.85 -11.56
C TYR A 127 -7.37 14.42 -12.50
N LYS A 128 -8.60 14.62 -12.00
CA LYS A 128 -9.69 15.24 -12.79
C LYS A 128 -9.40 16.70 -13.15
N GLN A 129 -8.70 17.43 -12.28
CA GLN A 129 -8.31 18.83 -12.53
C GLN A 129 -7.26 18.94 -13.63
N TYR A 130 -6.46 17.88 -13.81
CA TYR A 130 -5.41 17.81 -14.83
C TYR A 130 -5.90 17.25 -16.18
N ASN A 131 -7.17 16.86 -16.31
CA ASN A 131 -7.71 16.22 -17.51
C ASN A 131 -6.81 15.09 -18.08
N CYS A 132 -6.25 14.28 -17.19
CA CYS A 132 -5.16 13.34 -17.50
C CYS A 132 -5.64 11.89 -17.75
N GLY A 133 -6.93 11.69 -18.04
CA GLY A 133 -7.53 10.36 -18.18
C GLY A 133 -6.82 9.47 -19.21
N LYS A 134 -6.46 10.03 -20.38
CA LYS A 134 -5.69 9.32 -21.41
C LYS A 134 -4.28 8.92 -20.96
N LEU A 135 -3.63 9.74 -20.14
CA LEU A 135 -2.34 9.38 -19.53
C LEU A 135 -2.51 8.18 -18.59
N ILE A 136 -3.54 8.21 -17.73
CA ILE A 136 -3.85 7.14 -16.79
C ILE A 136 -4.17 5.82 -17.52
N GLN A 137 -4.98 5.88 -18.57
CA GLN A 137 -5.30 4.71 -19.39
C GLN A 137 -4.05 4.08 -19.99
N GLU A 138 -3.13 4.89 -20.51
CA GLU A 138 -1.88 4.39 -21.07
C GLU A 138 -0.95 3.81 -19.98
N ILE A 139 -0.85 4.44 -18.79
CA ILE A 139 -0.14 3.89 -17.63
C ILE A 139 -0.71 2.52 -17.27
N ASN A 140 -2.03 2.41 -17.16
CA ASN A 140 -2.71 1.18 -16.79
C ASN A 140 -2.51 0.06 -17.81
N ILE A 141 -2.43 0.39 -19.11
CA ILE A 141 -2.08 -0.59 -20.15
C ILE A 141 -0.63 -1.05 -19.99
N ARG A 142 0.33 -0.11 -19.89
CA ARG A 142 1.77 -0.42 -19.83
C ARG A 142 2.18 -1.16 -18.55
N LEU A 143 1.46 -0.90 -17.47
CA LEU A 143 1.66 -1.52 -16.16
C LEU A 143 0.73 -2.72 -15.92
N ALA A 144 0.10 -3.29 -16.94
CA ALA A 144 -0.79 -4.45 -16.75
C ALA A 144 -0.11 -5.66 -16.08
N GLY A 145 1.23 -5.76 -16.12
CA GLY A 145 2.01 -6.75 -15.40
C GLY A 145 2.24 -6.48 -13.90
N PHE A 146 1.78 -5.33 -13.39
CA PHE A 146 1.88 -4.87 -12.01
C PHE A 146 0.45 -4.59 -11.51
N GLY A 147 -0.07 -5.38 -10.59
CA GLY A 147 -1.44 -5.26 -10.05
C GLY A 147 -2.56 -5.67 -11.01
N GLY A 148 -2.21 -6.01 -12.26
CA GLY A 148 -3.15 -6.55 -13.25
C GLY A 148 -4.16 -5.55 -13.79
N ASN A 149 -3.85 -4.26 -13.88
CA ASN A 149 -4.88 -3.24 -14.11
C ASN A 149 -5.57 -3.31 -15.48
N VAL A 150 -6.72 -2.62 -15.60
CA VAL A 150 -7.51 -2.48 -16.82
C VAL A 150 -7.30 -1.11 -17.48
N PRO A 151 -7.54 -0.95 -18.80
CA PRO A 151 -7.44 0.33 -19.53
C PRO A 151 -8.44 1.45 -19.13
N THR A 152 -8.66 1.68 -17.83
CA THR A 152 -9.50 2.75 -17.31
C THR A 152 -8.79 4.11 -17.37
N GLU A 153 -9.54 5.18 -17.60
CA GLU A 153 -9.08 6.57 -17.51
C GLU A 153 -9.19 7.13 -16.08
N GLU A 154 -9.78 6.37 -15.16
CA GLU A 154 -9.98 6.78 -13.77
C GLU A 154 -8.77 6.42 -12.89
N PHE A 155 -8.38 7.35 -12.01
CA PHE A 155 -7.39 7.08 -10.97
C PHE A 155 -8.07 6.40 -9.77
N ASP A 156 -8.35 5.11 -9.89
CA ASP A 156 -8.94 4.32 -8.80
C ASP A 156 -7.88 3.72 -7.85
N GLU A 157 -8.35 3.03 -6.80
CA GLU A 157 -7.47 2.38 -5.82
C GLU A 157 -6.60 1.29 -6.46
N ARG A 158 -7.08 0.65 -7.53
CA ARG A 158 -6.30 -0.35 -8.28
C ARG A 158 -5.16 0.30 -9.06
N THR A 159 -5.40 1.46 -9.66
CA THR A 159 -4.40 2.30 -10.34
C THR A 159 -3.33 2.75 -9.37
N LYS A 160 -3.73 3.25 -8.19
CA LYS A 160 -2.79 3.60 -7.11
C LYS A 160 -1.89 2.43 -6.72
N LYS A 161 -2.48 1.25 -6.44
CA LYS A 161 -1.73 0.03 -6.08
C LYS A 161 -0.80 -0.45 -7.18
N THR A 162 -1.23 -0.36 -8.44
CA THR A 162 -0.42 -0.70 -9.62
C THR A 162 0.82 0.20 -9.71
N ILE A 163 0.64 1.51 -9.55
CA ILE A 163 1.75 2.47 -9.55
C ILE A 163 2.69 2.24 -8.38
N MET A 164 2.14 2.02 -7.18
CA MET A 164 2.92 1.70 -5.98
C MET A 164 3.77 0.45 -6.19
N GLN A 165 3.18 -0.62 -6.72
CA GLN A 165 3.90 -1.86 -7.01
C GLN A 165 5.02 -1.63 -8.03
N PHE A 166 4.77 -0.89 -9.11
CA PHE A 166 5.81 -0.57 -10.09
C PHE A 166 6.95 0.28 -9.49
N GLN A 167 6.63 1.29 -8.68
CA GLN A 167 7.61 2.13 -7.97
C GLN A 167 8.49 1.29 -7.05
N GLN A 168 7.87 0.40 -6.27
CA GLN A 168 8.60 -0.49 -5.39
C GLN A 168 9.44 -1.49 -6.20
N ASP A 169 8.83 -2.13 -7.21
CA ASP A 169 9.42 -3.30 -7.82
C ASP A 169 10.42 -3.00 -8.92
N TYR A 170 10.12 -2.04 -9.79
CA TYR A 170 10.98 -1.67 -10.91
C TYR A 170 11.87 -0.49 -10.59
N MET A 171 11.32 0.57 -9.97
CA MET A 171 12.09 1.78 -9.68
C MET A 171 12.96 1.63 -8.42
N GLY A 172 12.58 0.76 -7.48
CA GLY A 172 13.30 0.58 -6.22
C GLY A 172 13.13 1.73 -5.23
N VAL A 173 12.06 2.52 -5.36
CA VAL A 173 11.78 3.70 -4.53
C VAL A 173 10.62 3.47 -3.58
N LEU A 174 10.51 4.28 -2.53
CA LEU A 174 9.35 4.24 -1.62
C LEU A 174 8.05 4.49 -2.42
N PRO A 175 7.07 3.57 -2.37
CA PRO A 175 5.89 3.65 -3.21
C PRO A 175 4.97 4.79 -2.75
N SER A 176 4.95 5.87 -3.53
CA SER A 176 4.10 7.04 -3.27
C SER A 176 2.69 6.88 -3.84
N GLY A 177 2.53 6.04 -4.87
CA GLY A 177 1.29 5.93 -5.64
C GLY A 177 0.94 7.19 -6.43
N LYS A 178 1.87 8.15 -6.54
CA LYS A 178 1.69 9.38 -7.32
C LYS A 178 2.28 9.21 -8.72
N ILE A 179 1.66 9.83 -9.71
CA ILE A 179 2.23 9.95 -11.06
C ILE A 179 3.07 11.23 -11.08
N CYS A 180 4.39 11.06 -11.17
CA CYS A 180 5.37 12.13 -11.33
C CYS A 180 6.16 11.91 -12.64
N GLY A 181 6.90 12.92 -13.10
CA GLY A 181 7.77 12.79 -14.28
C GLY A 181 8.76 11.63 -14.19
N SER A 182 9.30 11.34 -13.00
CA SER A 182 10.16 10.17 -12.75
C SER A 182 9.45 8.83 -12.99
N LEU A 183 8.16 8.72 -12.64
CA LEU A 183 7.36 7.52 -12.95
C LEU A 183 7.21 7.35 -14.46
N LEU A 184 6.88 8.43 -15.19
CA LEU A 184 6.70 8.37 -16.64
C LEU A 184 7.98 7.91 -17.35
N LYS A 185 9.12 8.49 -16.95
CA LYS A 185 10.45 8.08 -17.44
C LYS A 185 10.73 6.60 -17.14
N ALA A 186 10.46 6.16 -15.91
CA ALA A 186 10.65 4.76 -15.52
C ALA A 186 9.77 3.78 -16.31
N ILE A 187 8.52 4.17 -16.62
CA ILE A 187 7.64 3.37 -17.48
C ILE A 187 8.24 3.25 -18.88
N ASP A 188 8.75 4.34 -19.46
CA ASP A 188 9.41 4.31 -20.78
C ASP A 188 10.66 3.42 -20.78
N GLU A 189 11.48 3.51 -19.74
CA GLU A 189 12.63 2.62 -19.54
C GLU A 189 12.21 1.16 -19.43
N PHE A 190 11.19 0.84 -18.63
CA PHE A 190 10.64 -0.52 -18.53
C PHE A 190 10.15 -1.03 -19.89
N CYS A 191 9.38 -0.21 -20.60
CA CYS A 191 8.76 -0.56 -21.88
C CYS A 191 9.80 -0.84 -22.97
N THR A 192 10.86 -0.04 -23.02
CA THR A 192 11.94 -0.15 -24.02
C THR A 192 13.04 -1.15 -23.64
N ASN A 193 13.07 -1.61 -22.39
CA ASN A 193 14.09 -2.56 -21.93
C ASN A 193 13.98 -3.92 -22.66
N LYS A 194 15.05 -4.24 -23.41
CA LYS A 194 15.19 -5.48 -24.20
C LYS A 194 15.32 -6.75 -23.36
N ALA A 195 15.71 -6.63 -22.09
CA ALA A 195 15.84 -7.79 -21.19
C ALA A 195 14.51 -8.48 -20.92
N TYR A 196 13.39 -7.75 -21.05
CA TYR A 196 12.03 -8.28 -20.85
C TYR A 196 11.27 -8.37 -22.17
N ASP A 197 11.98 -8.48 -23.28
CA ASP A 197 11.37 -8.53 -24.60
C ASP A 197 10.87 -9.94 -24.94
N PHE A 198 9.94 -10.02 -25.90
CA PHE A 198 9.38 -11.27 -26.40
C PHE A 198 9.20 -11.22 -27.92
N ASN A 199 9.09 -12.41 -28.53
CA ASN A 199 8.89 -12.53 -29.97
C ASN A 199 7.41 -12.32 -30.33
N PHE A 200 7.10 -11.13 -30.84
CA PHE A 200 5.74 -10.75 -31.24
C PHE A 200 5.21 -11.58 -32.41
N GLU A 201 6.08 -12.07 -33.31
CA GLU A 201 5.66 -12.88 -34.46
C GLU A 201 5.00 -14.20 -34.05
N GLN A 202 5.36 -14.74 -32.87
CA GLN A 202 4.73 -15.93 -32.31
C GLN A 202 3.26 -15.70 -31.89
N THR A 203 2.78 -14.45 -31.92
CA THR A 203 1.37 -14.15 -31.68
C THR A 203 0.50 -14.29 -32.93
N LYS A 204 1.09 -14.42 -34.13
CA LYS A 204 0.32 -14.47 -35.37
C LYS A 204 -0.46 -15.77 -35.51
N CYS A 205 -1.61 -15.66 -36.16
CA CYS A 205 -2.48 -16.77 -36.51
C CYS A 205 -1.86 -17.63 -37.62
N PRO A 206 -1.70 -18.94 -37.42
CA PRO A 206 -1.03 -19.82 -38.38
C PRO A 206 -1.97 -20.38 -39.48
N CYS A 207 -3.15 -19.78 -39.73
CA CYS A 207 -4.15 -20.39 -40.61
C CYS A 207 -3.87 -20.27 -42.11
N GLY A 208 -2.98 -19.35 -42.52
CA GLY A 208 -2.73 -19.02 -43.94
C GLY A 208 -3.88 -18.30 -44.67
N LYS A 209 -5.01 -18.02 -44.01
CA LYS A 209 -6.19 -17.34 -44.59
C LYS A 209 -6.43 -15.91 -44.10
N CYS A 210 -5.65 -15.44 -43.12
CA CYS A 210 -5.63 -14.05 -42.68
C CYS A 210 -4.18 -13.57 -42.62
N GLU A 211 -3.98 -12.25 -42.53
CA GLU A 211 -2.66 -11.61 -42.39
C GLU A 211 -2.06 -11.76 -40.98
N GLY A 212 -2.41 -12.83 -40.28
CA GLY A 212 -1.97 -13.14 -38.92
C GLY A 212 -2.94 -12.74 -37.81
N TYR A 213 -3.94 -11.88 -38.07
CA TYR A 213 -4.82 -11.37 -37.00
C TYR A 213 -6.31 -11.34 -37.38
N GLY A 214 -6.81 -12.38 -38.04
CA GLY A 214 -8.23 -12.49 -38.40
C GLY A 214 -8.71 -11.42 -39.38
N ASN A 215 -9.99 -11.50 -39.73
CA ASN A 215 -10.62 -10.65 -40.75
C ASN A 215 -11.75 -9.77 -40.15
N GLY A 216 -11.83 -9.67 -38.82
CA GLY A 216 -12.80 -8.83 -38.12
C GLY A 216 -14.23 -9.37 -38.12
N ARG A 217 -14.42 -10.69 -38.31
CA ARG A 217 -15.74 -11.32 -38.34
C ARG A 217 -16.38 -11.39 -36.95
N ASN A 218 -17.71 -11.26 -36.90
CA ASN A 218 -18.50 -11.36 -35.65
C ASN A 218 -19.22 -12.70 -35.47
N SER A 219 -19.27 -13.52 -36.51
CA SER A 219 -19.73 -14.89 -36.47
C SER A 219 -19.05 -15.71 -37.54
N PHE A 220 -19.15 -17.03 -37.41
CA PHE A 220 -18.67 -17.96 -38.42
C PHE A 220 -19.48 -19.25 -38.40
N THR A 221 -19.69 -19.85 -39.57
CA THR A 221 -20.47 -21.07 -39.72
C THR A 221 -19.51 -22.25 -39.88
N ILE A 222 -19.58 -23.20 -38.94
CA ILE A 222 -18.82 -24.46 -38.97
C ILE A 222 -19.85 -25.60 -39.01
N ASN A 223 -19.73 -26.51 -39.97
CA ASN A 223 -20.63 -27.68 -40.09
C ASN A 223 -22.12 -27.30 -40.07
N LYS A 224 -22.52 -26.28 -40.83
CA LYS A 224 -23.89 -25.74 -40.91
C LYS A 224 -24.44 -25.16 -39.59
N LYS A 225 -23.61 -24.97 -38.57
CA LYS A 225 -23.96 -24.31 -37.32
C LYS A 225 -23.24 -22.97 -37.19
N GLU A 226 -23.99 -21.91 -36.93
CA GLU A 226 -23.44 -20.58 -36.68
C GLU A 226 -22.92 -20.46 -35.25
N TYR A 227 -21.70 -19.94 -35.11
CA TYR A 227 -21.09 -19.57 -33.84
C TYR A 227 -20.86 -18.06 -33.79
N LYS A 228 -21.30 -17.42 -32.69
CA LYS A 228 -21.10 -15.99 -32.48
C LYS A 228 -19.79 -15.72 -31.73
N GLY A 229 -19.07 -14.71 -32.19
CA GLY A 229 -17.83 -14.24 -31.55
C GLY A 229 -17.10 -13.23 -32.43
N LYS A 230 -16.71 -12.12 -31.80
CA LYS A 230 -15.96 -11.05 -32.44
C LYS A 230 -14.48 -11.42 -32.55
N GLU A 231 -13.97 -11.46 -33.77
CA GLU A 231 -12.55 -11.33 -34.06
C GLU A 231 -12.14 -9.89 -33.77
N TYR A 232 -11.19 -9.69 -32.85
CA TYR A 232 -10.56 -8.39 -32.64
C TYR A 232 -9.24 -8.40 -33.42
N PRO A 233 -9.10 -7.70 -34.57
CA PRO A 233 -7.87 -7.84 -35.34
C PRO A 233 -6.65 -7.25 -34.63
N GLY A 234 -5.84 -8.11 -34.02
CA GLY A 234 -4.62 -7.78 -33.30
C GLY A 234 -4.57 -8.47 -31.94
N MET A 235 -3.51 -8.22 -31.17
CA MET A 235 -3.39 -8.66 -29.79
C MET A 235 -3.68 -7.51 -28.83
N HIS A 236 -4.43 -7.77 -27.76
CA HIS A 236 -4.75 -6.77 -26.76
C HIS A 236 -3.47 -6.27 -26.04
N ARG A 237 -3.26 -4.96 -25.97
CA ARG A 237 -2.02 -4.36 -25.41
C ARG A 237 -1.75 -4.75 -23.95
N SER A 238 -2.77 -4.74 -23.08
CA SER A 238 -2.60 -5.17 -21.68
C SER A 238 -2.17 -6.64 -21.54
N LEU A 239 -2.56 -7.52 -22.45
CA LEU A 239 -2.14 -8.92 -22.46
C LEU A 239 -0.64 -9.03 -22.73
N LEU A 240 -0.13 -8.22 -23.65
CA LEU A 240 1.28 -8.16 -24.02
C LEU A 240 2.15 -7.51 -22.93
N PHE A 241 1.66 -6.44 -22.28
CA PHE A 241 2.35 -5.84 -21.14
C PHE A 241 2.32 -6.73 -19.89
N ALA A 242 1.26 -7.52 -19.70
CA ALA A 242 1.25 -8.57 -18.68
C ALA A 242 2.34 -9.62 -18.95
N LEU A 243 2.51 -10.08 -20.20
CA LEU A 243 3.64 -10.96 -20.56
C LEU A 243 4.99 -10.30 -20.29
N LYS A 244 5.16 -9.01 -20.64
CA LYS A 244 6.39 -8.26 -20.34
C LYS A 244 6.68 -8.22 -18.84
N GLY A 245 5.66 -7.93 -18.03
CA GLY A 245 5.77 -7.96 -16.56
C GLY A 245 6.11 -9.34 -16.01
N LEU A 246 5.57 -10.41 -16.58
CA LEU A 246 5.92 -11.79 -16.20
C LEU A 246 7.42 -12.04 -16.41
N ILE A 247 7.94 -11.69 -17.59
CA ILE A 247 9.36 -11.88 -17.91
C ILE A 247 10.24 -11.05 -16.97
N PHE A 248 9.80 -9.82 -16.62
CA PHE A 248 10.45 -9.00 -15.61
C PHE A 248 10.54 -9.69 -14.25
N TYR A 249 9.43 -10.17 -13.69
CA TYR A 249 9.44 -10.81 -12.37
C TYR A 249 10.21 -12.13 -12.34
N LEU A 250 10.15 -12.93 -13.42
CA LEU A 250 10.96 -14.13 -13.55
C LEU A 250 12.47 -13.81 -13.45
N LYS A 251 12.91 -12.72 -14.09
CA LYS A 251 14.31 -12.26 -14.02
C LYS A 251 14.64 -11.62 -12.68
N LYS A 252 13.82 -10.69 -12.19
CA LYS A 252 14.01 -9.99 -10.92
C LYS A 252 14.17 -10.98 -9.76
N ASN A 253 13.35 -12.02 -9.73
CA ASN A 253 13.36 -13.02 -8.66
C ASN A 253 14.46 -14.09 -8.83
N LYS A 254 15.36 -13.96 -9.83
CA LYS A 254 16.36 -14.98 -10.19
C LYS A 254 15.72 -16.37 -10.31
N SER A 255 14.55 -16.44 -10.92
CA SER A 255 13.74 -17.65 -10.99
C SER A 255 14.42 -18.74 -11.81
N TYR A 256 14.23 -19.98 -11.40
CA TYR A 256 14.57 -21.15 -12.23
C TYR A 256 13.70 -21.23 -13.50
N PHE A 257 12.57 -20.51 -13.53
CA PHE A 257 11.66 -20.48 -14.67
C PHE A 257 11.99 -19.35 -15.65
N SER A 258 11.80 -19.62 -16.94
CA SER A 258 11.81 -18.60 -18.00
C SER A 258 10.74 -18.88 -19.05
N VAL A 259 10.22 -17.84 -19.72
CA VAL A 259 9.31 -18.04 -20.86
C VAL A 259 10.10 -18.64 -22.02
N SER A 260 9.68 -19.81 -22.47
CA SER A 260 10.28 -20.57 -23.57
C SER A 260 9.82 -20.04 -24.92
N LYS A 261 8.50 -19.96 -25.10
CA LYS A 261 7.86 -19.37 -26.29
C LYS A 261 6.39 -19.06 -26.01
N ILE A 262 5.82 -18.20 -26.86
CA ILE A 262 4.38 -18.12 -27.05
C ILE A 262 4.01 -19.30 -27.96
N GLU A 263 3.36 -20.32 -27.41
CA GLU A 263 2.93 -21.49 -28.18
C GLU A 263 1.74 -21.16 -29.07
N SER A 264 0.87 -20.27 -28.59
CA SER A 264 -0.27 -19.79 -29.37
C SER A 264 -0.69 -18.40 -28.91
N GLY A 265 -0.76 -17.48 -29.87
CA GLY A 265 -1.43 -16.19 -29.72
C GLY A 265 -2.79 -16.20 -30.40
N TYR A 266 -2.88 -15.50 -31.54
CA TYR A 266 -4.11 -15.30 -32.28
C TYR A 266 -4.63 -16.58 -32.95
N ARG A 267 -5.94 -16.80 -32.88
CA ARG A 267 -6.65 -17.87 -33.61
C ARG A 267 -7.94 -17.29 -34.18
N CYS A 268 -7.95 -17.04 -35.48
CA CYS A 268 -9.14 -16.58 -36.20
C CYS A 268 -10.14 -17.73 -36.43
N TRP A 269 -11.32 -17.41 -36.95
CA TRP A 269 -12.34 -18.42 -37.26
C TRP A 269 -11.86 -19.48 -38.26
N ASP A 270 -11.06 -19.13 -39.27
CA ASP A 270 -10.53 -20.11 -40.22
C ASP A 270 -9.57 -21.10 -39.52
N ASN A 271 -8.77 -20.61 -38.56
CA ASN A 271 -7.91 -21.47 -37.75
C ASN A 271 -8.70 -22.39 -36.82
N ASN A 272 -9.85 -21.91 -36.36
CA ASN A 272 -10.77 -22.68 -35.54
C ASN A 272 -11.44 -23.77 -36.35
N GLU A 273 -11.94 -23.47 -37.54
CA GLU A 273 -12.48 -24.44 -38.50
C GLU A 273 -11.47 -25.54 -38.83
N GLN A 274 -10.24 -25.17 -39.23
CA GLN A 274 -9.15 -26.09 -39.53
C GLN A 274 -8.78 -27.05 -38.38
N LYS A 275 -9.07 -26.66 -37.13
CA LYS A 275 -8.72 -27.43 -35.92
C LYS A 275 -9.95 -27.95 -35.17
N GLY A 276 -11.16 -27.82 -35.73
CA GLY A 276 -12.40 -28.24 -35.09
C GLY A 276 -12.71 -27.54 -33.76
N ARG A 277 -12.29 -26.29 -33.58
CA ARG A 277 -12.49 -25.50 -32.36
C ARG A 277 -13.63 -24.50 -32.53
N THR A 278 -14.24 -24.14 -31.40
CA THR A 278 -15.34 -23.16 -31.35
C THR A 278 -15.08 -22.02 -30.35
N SER A 279 -13.91 -22.02 -29.68
CA SER A 279 -13.57 -21.03 -28.68
C SER A 279 -13.09 -19.72 -29.31
N THR A 280 -13.45 -18.60 -28.68
CA THR A 280 -13.17 -17.24 -29.19
C THR A 280 -12.14 -16.49 -28.35
N ASN A 281 -11.61 -17.10 -27.29
CA ASN A 281 -10.65 -16.47 -26.36
C ASN A 281 -9.34 -16.05 -27.04
N HIS A 282 -8.85 -16.83 -28.01
CA HIS A 282 -7.65 -16.52 -28.77
C HIS A 282 -7.88 -15.55 -29.94
N MET A 283 -9.05 -14.93 -30.07
CA MET A 283 -9.30 -13.90 -31.08
C MET A 283 -8.77 -12.53 -30.63
N GLY A 284 -7.53 -12.49 -30.14
CA GLY A 284 -6.82 -11.29 -29.69
C GLY A 284 -6.69 -11.13 -28.17
N CYS A 285 -7.31 -12.01 -27.38
CA CYS A 285 -7.43 -11.84 -25.93
C CYS A 285 -6.64 -12.84 -25.08
N ALA A 286 -5.96 -13.83 -25.67
CA ALA A 286 -5.32 -14.90 -24.91
C ALA A 286 -3.93 -15.30 -25.45
N LEU A 287 -3.08 -15.80 -24.56
CA LEU A 287 -1.80 -16.41 -24.87
C LEU A 287 -1.65 -17.76 -24.18
N ASP A 288 -1.13 -18.74 -24.92
CA ASP A 288 -0.63 -20.00 -24.37
C ASP A 288 0.89 -19.91 -24.26
N LEU A 289 1.41 -19.97 -23.03
CA LEU A 289 2.84 -19.82 -22.76
C LEU A 289 3.50 -21.13 -22.37
N HIS A 290 4.61 -21.41 -23.05
CA HIS A 290 5.53 -22.47 -22.69
C HIS A 290 6.65 -21.90 -21.82
N PHE A 291 7.08 -22.66 -20.81
CA PHE A 291 8.14 -22.30 -19.87
C PHE A 291 9.26 -23.32 -19.84
N ASN A 292 10.46 -22.83 -19.60
CA ASN A 292 11.63 -23.61 -19.26
C ASN A 292 11.84 -23.61 -17.74
N ILE A 293 12.44 -24.68 -17.22
CA ILE A 293 13.09 -24.74 -15.91
C ILE A 293 14.57 -25.02 -16.14
N ASN A 294 15.46 -24.22 -15.55
CA ASN A 294 16.92 -24.35 -15.72
C ASN A 294 17.35 -24.48 -17.21
N GLY A 295 16.73 -23.66 -18.07
CA GLY A 295 17.01 -23.64 -19.52
C GLY A 295 16.30 -24.70 -20.37
N SER A 296 15.62 -25.68 -19.77
CA SER A 296 14.94 -26.77 -20.50
C SER A 296 13.43 -26.74 -20.37
N ARG A 297 12.68 -27.07 -21.43
CA ARG A 297 11.21 -27.05 -21.45
C ARG A 297 10.62 -27.94 -20.35
N THR A 298 9.94 -27.34 -19.38
CA THR A 298 9.16 -28.10 -18.39
C THR A 298 7.76 -28.42 -18.94
N ARG A 299 7.25 -29.60 -18.57
CA ARG A 299 5.86 -30.05 -18.78
C ARG A 299 5.21 -30.50 -17.48
N ASN A 300 5.84 -30.22 -16.33
CA ASN A 300 5.30 -30.62 -15.04
C ASN A 300 4.16 -29.68 -14.64
N VAL A 301 3.00 -30.26 -14.30
CA VAL A 301 1.85 -29.47 -13.85
C VAL A 301 2.13 -28.67 -12.59
N LYS A 302 2.95 -29.18 -11.67
CA LYS A 302 3.33 -28.45 -10.44
C LYS A 302 4.05 -27.15 -10.76
N ASP A 303 4.86 -27.15 -11.82
CA ASP A 303 5.58 -25.96 -12.28
C ASP A 303 4.60 -24.92 -12.84
N MET A 304 3.62 -25.36 -13.64
CA MET A 304 2.61 -24.45 -14.21
C MET A 304 1.77 -23.80 -13.09
N GLU A 305 1.38 -24.57 -12.08
CA GLU A 305 0.61 -24.08 -10.93
C GLU A 305 1.44 -23.14 -10.04
N ASN A 306 2.75 -23.39 -9.92
CA ASN A 306 3.70 -22.47 -9.27
C ASN A 306 3.75 -21.14 -10.02
N ILE A 307 3.90 -21.17 -11.35
CA ILE A 307 3.93 -19.96 -12.18
C ILE A 307 2.62 -19.17 -12.05
N ARG A 308 1.47 -19.85 -12.12
CA ARG A 308 0.15 -19.22 -11.90
C ARG A 308 0.06 -18.54 -10.53
N SER A 309 0.40 -19.25 -9.45
CA SER A 309 0.26 -18.74 -8.08
C SER A 309 1.27 -17.63 -7.76
N ASN A 310 2.54 -17.88 -8.03
CA ASN A 310 3.64 -17.08 -7.50
C ASN A 310 4.01 -15.91 -8.42
N TYR A 311 3.45 -15.87 -9.63
CA TYR A 311 3.67 -14.75 -10.55
C TYR A 311 2.37 -14.07 -10.97
N PHE A 312 1.45 -14.79 -11.61
CA PHE A 312 0.20 -14.17 -12.07
C PHE A 312 -0.71 -13.75 -10.91
N CYS A 313 -0.96 -14.62 -9.92
CA CYS A 313 -1.77 -14.24 -8.76
C CYS A 313 -1.05 -13.22 -7.87
N ALA A 314 0.24 -13.44 -7.60
CA ALA A 314 1.02 -12.60 -6.70
C ALA A 314 1.24 -11.16 -7.22
N TYR A 315 1.59 -11.01 -8.51
CA TYR A 315 1.97 -9.70 -9.06
C TYR A 315 0.93 -9.10 -9.98
N MET A 316 0.05 -9.90 -10.60
CA MET A 316 -0.93 -9.42 -11.58
C MET A 316 -2.36 -9.51 -11.07
N ASN A 317 -2.55 -9.77 -9.78
CA ASN A 317 -3.86 -9.86 -9.13
C ASN A 317 -4.82 -10.81 -9.87
N ALA A 318 -4.28 -11.85 -10.51
CA ALA A 318 -5.06 -12.88 -11.16
C ALA A 318 -5.78 -13.71 -10.07
N PRO A 319 -7.02 -14.13 -10.30
CA PRO A 319 -7.83 -14.69 -9.23
C PRO A 319 -7.34 -16.08 -8.81
N LYS A 320 -7.14 -16.23 -7.50
CA LYS A 320 -6.88 -17.50 -6.81
C LYS A 320 -8.17 -17.90 -6.10
N ASN A 321 -8.78 -19.03 -6.47
CA ASN A 321 -10.07 -19.58 -6.06
C ASN A 321 -11.30 -19.04 -6.81
N ALA A 322 -11.18 -18.76 -8.11
CA ALA A 322 -12.31 -18.34 -8.95
C ALA A 322 -13.34 -19.47 -9.17
N ARG A 323 -14.18 -19.80 -8.18
CA ARG A 323 -15.23 -20.85 -8.23
C ARG A 323 -14.80 -22.18 -8.91
N GLN A 324 -13.51 -22.46 -8.99
CA GLN A 324 -12.92 -23.64 -9.60
C GLN A 324 -12.23 -24.46 -8.51
N THR A 325 -12.45 -25.77 -8.50
CA THR A 325 -11.87 -26.73 -7.55
C THR A 325 -10.34 -26.69 -7.56
N TYR A 326 -9.73 -26.36 -8.72
CA TYR A 326 -8.29 -26.25 -8.89
C TYR A 326 -7.76 -24.81 -8.79
N GLY A 327 -8.56 -23.88 -8.26
CA GLY A 327 -8.06 -22.60 -7.75
C GLY A 327 -7.73 -21.51 -8.78
N PHE A 328 -7.84 -21.73 -10.09
CA PHE A 328 -7.62 -20.69 -11.10
C PHE A 328 -8.84 -20.52 -12.00
N GLY A 329 -9.09 -19.30 -12.46
CA GLY A 329 -10.20 -19.04 -13.36
C GLY A 329 -10.33 -17.58 -13.75
N TRP A 330 -11.58 -17.12 -13.85
CA TRP A 330 -11.94 -15.82 -14.41
C TRP A 330 -12.80 -15.02 -13.45
N GLU A 331 -12.49 -13.74 -13.33
CA GLU A 331 -13.27 -12.75 -12.59
C GLU A 331 -13.38 -11.48 -13.42
N SER A 332 -14.49 -10.76 -13.26
CA SER A 332 -14.76 -9.53 -14.02
C SER A 332 -13.58 -8.57 -13.90
N GLU A 333 -13.12 -8.04 -15.05
CA GLU A 333 -12.07 -7.04 -15.13
C GLU A 333 -10.72 -7.49 -14.53
N ARG A 334 -10.46 -8.80 -14.48
CA ARG A 334 -9.17 -9.39 -14.05
C ARG A 334 -8.55 -10.26 -15.13
N ILE A 335 -7.23 -10.43 -15.06
CA ILE A 335 -6.50 -11.37 -15.90
C ILE A 335 -6.94 -12.78 -15.52
N GLY A 336 -7.44 -13.53 -16.50
CA GLY A 336 -7.90 -14.90 -16.33
C GLY A 336 -6.77 -15.91 -16.42
N LEU A 337 -6.90 -17.01 -15.68
CA LEU A 337 -5.96 -18.13 -15.71
C LEU A 337 -6.74 -19.44 -15.91
N GLU A 338 -6.42 -20.19 -16.95
CA GLU A 338 -7.00 -21.52 -17.12
C GLU A 338 -6.37 -22.49 -16.11
N PRO A 339 -7.18 -23.23 -15.32
CA PRO A 339 -6.67 -24.26 -14.42
C PRO A 339 -6.18 -25.49 -15.19
N LYS A 340 -5.37 -26.34 -14.54
CA LYS A 340 -4.98 -27.65 -15.11
C LYS A 340 -6.16 -28.58 -15.44
N LYS A 341 -7.28 -28.39 -14.75
CA LYS A 341 -8.51 -29.18 -14.89
C LYS A 341 -9.69 -28.32 -14.46
N PHE A 342 -10.81 -28.45 -15.16
CA PHE A 342 -12.05 -27.74 -14.87
C PHE A 342 -12.92 -28.53 -13.88
N ASN A 343 -13.87 -27.86 -13.21
CA ASN A 343 -14.82 -28.50 -12.27
C ASN A 343 -15.61 -29.65 -12.86
N ASN A 344 -15.95 -29.58 -14.15
CA ASN A 344 -16.68 -30.62 -14.87
C ASN A 344 -15.78 -31.82 -15.26
N GLY A 345 -14.56 -31.89 -14.74
CA GLY A 345 -13.61 -32.96 -15.01
C GLY A 345 -12.83 -32.81 -16.32
N LYS A 346 -13.16 -31.84 -17.18
CA LYS A 346 -12.42 -31.62 -18.43
C LYS A 346 -11.00 -31.18 -18.15
N LYS A 347 -10.06 -31.66 -18.98
CA LYS A 347 -8.67 -31.25 -18.96
C LYS A 347 -8.54 -29.77 -19.34
N GLY A 348 -7.70 -29.03 -18.62
CA GLY A 348 -7.29 -27.67 -18.97
C GLY A 348 -5.78 -27.61 -19.25
N ALA A 349 -5.18 -26.45 -19.03
CA ALA A 349 -3.76 -26.20 -19.31
C ALA A 349 -2.83 -26.82 -18.25
N ASP A 350 -2.34 -28.04 -18.49
CA ASP A 350 -1.51 -28.79 -17.54
C ASP A 350 -0.01 -28.75 -17.83
N THR A 351 0.39 -28.52 -19.09
CA THR A 351 1.80 -28.43 -19.52
C THR A 351 2.20 -27.03 -20.04
N TRP A 352 1.26 -26.10 -20.08
CA TRP A 352 1.46 -24.68 -20.41
C TRP A 352 0.63 -23.81 -19.46
N VAL A 353 0.86 -22.50 -19.48
CA VAL A 353 -0.03 -21.53 -18.82
C VAL A 353 -0.82 -20.81 -19.89
N HIS A 354 -2.14 -20.99 -19.86
CA HIS A 354 -3.08 -20.15 -20.59
C HIS A 354 -3.50 -18.99 -19.70
N PHE A 355 -3.33 -17.77 -20.19
CA PHE A 355 -3.86 -16.58 -19.55
C PHE A 355 -4.50 -15.66 -20.58
N ASP A 356 -5.51 -14.92 -20.14
CA ASP A 356 -6.31 -14.09 -21.04
C ASP A 356 -6.87 -12.84 -20.36
N VAL A 357 -7.35 -11.91 -21.18
CA VAL A 357 -8.03 -10.68 -20.76
C VAL A 357 -9.51 -10.69 -21.15
N ARG A 358 -10.13 -11.88 -21.26
CA ARG A 358 -11.50 -12.00 -21.79
C ARG A 358 -12.54 -11.26 -20.96
N GLU A 359 -12.29 -11.16 -19.66
CA GLU A 359 -13.13 -10.49 -18.67
C GLU A 359 -12.93 -8.97 -18.62
N PHE A 360 -12.08 -8.40 -19.48
CA PHE A 360 -11.95 -6.95 -19.65
C PHE A 360 -13.13 -6.40 -20.46
N ARG A 361 -14.37 -6.76 -20.08
CA ARG A 361 -15.58 -6.62 -20.90
C ARG A 361 -15.78 -5.21 -21.46
N LYS A 362 -15.52 -4.18 -20.65
CA LYS A 362 -15.63 -2.76 -21.02
C LYS A 362 -14.42 -2.24 -21.82
N TYR A 363 -13.32 -2.97 -21.81
CA TYR A 363 -12.03 -2.55 -22.36
C TYR A 363 -11.60 -3.42 -23.55
N LYS A 364 -12.55 -3.87 -24.38
CA LYS A 364 -12.30 -4.61 -25.63
C LYS A 364 -12.56 -3.77 -26.88
N SER A 365 -12.39 -2.45 -26.79
CA SER A 365 -12.43 -1.57 -27.97
C SER A 365 -11.24 -1.85 -28.90
N ASP A 366 -11.44 -1.68 -30.21
CA ASP A 366 -10.44 -2.02 -31.23
C ASP A 366 -9.15 -1.19 -31.08
N ILE A 367 -9.22 -0.02 -30.43
CA ILE A 367 -8.06 0.83 -30.11
C ILE A 367 -7.00 0.15 -29.22
N PHE A 368 -7.38 -0.90 -28.49
CA PHE A 368 -6.48 -1.63 -27.60
C PHE A 368 -5.80 -2.83 -28.26
N TYR A 369 -6.09 -3.12 -29.53
CA TYR A 369 -5.52 -4.25 -30.26
C TYR A 369 -4.49 -3.77 -31.28
N ILE A 370 -3.37 -4.49 -31.36
CA ILE A 370 -2.25 -4.13 -32.24
C ILE A 370 -1.85 -5.30 -33.14
N LYS A 371 -1.42 -5.00 -34.36
CA LYS A 371 -1.00 -6.01 -35.35
C LYS A 371 0.52 -6.03 -35.55
N SER A 372 1.23 -5.05 -35.00
CA SER A 372 2.68 -4.98 -35.06
C SER A 372 3.28 -4.61 -33.71
N LYS A 373 4.52 -5.05 -33.47
CA LYS A 373 5.25 -4.73 -32.25
C LYS A 373 5.52 -3.23 -32.08
N THR A 374 5.70 -2.51 -33.19
CA THR A 374 5.92 -1.05 -33.21
C THR A 374 4.72 -0.27 -32.67
N GLU A 375 3.51 -0.82 -32.75
CA GLU A 375 2.31 -0.19 -32.18
C GLU A 375 2.16 -0.40 -30.67
N LEU A 376 2.98 -1.26 -30.05
CA LEU A 376 2.90 -1.53 -28.61
C LEU A 376 3.23 -0.26 -27.80
N ILE A 377 4.18 0.54 -28.29
CA ILE A 377 4.62 1.82 -27.73
C ILE A 377 4.60 2.86 -28.86
N LYS A 378 3.46 3.54 -29.05
CA LYS A 378 3.31 4.54 -30.12
C LYS A 378 4.10 5.83 -29.88
N SER A 379 4.27 6.21 -28.62
CA SER A 379 5.04 7.37 -28.17
C SER A 379 5.58 7.12 -26.75
N SER A 380 6.54 7.92 -26.30
CA SER A 380 6.95 7.90 -24.89
C SER A 380 5.81 8.41 -23.99
N MET A 381 5.83 8.05 -22.71
CA MET A 381 4.93 8.60 -21.69
C MET A 381 5.15 10.10 -21.50
N ILE A 382 6.39 10.56 -21.63
CA ILE A 382 6.74 11.98 -21.57
C ILE A 382 6.12 12.75 -22.75
N ASP A 383 6.23 12.23 -23.98
CA ASP A 383 5.62 12.86 -25.15
C ASP A 383 4.09 12.90 -25.03
N LEU A 384 3.49 11.80 -24.56
CA LEU A 384 2.05 11.75 -24.29
C LEU A 384 1.64 12.81 -23.26
N ALA A 385 2.39 12.95 -22.15
CA ALA A 385 2.12 13.98 -21.16
C ALA A 385 2.26 15.40 -21.75
N ASN A 386 3.25 15.64 -22.60
CA ASN A 386 3.43 16.93 -23.27
C ASN A 386 2.28 17.27 -24.23
N VAL A 387 1.83 16.29 -25.04
CA VAL A 387 0.68 16.45 -25.94
C VAL A 387 -0.61 16.74 -25.17
N LEU A 388 -0.75 16.18 -23.96
CA LEU A 388 -1.89 16.42 -23.07
C LEU A 388 -1.78 17.73 -22.26
N GLY A 389 -0.76 18.57 -22.49
CA GLY A 389 -0.59 19.84 -21.76
C GLY A 389 -0.07 19.68 -20.33
N LEU A 390 0.58 18.56 -20.02
CA LEU A 390 1.10 18.23 -18.69
C LEU A 390 2.61 18.50 -18.59
N GLN A 391 3.16 19.49 -19.31
CA GLN A 391 4.60 19.73 -19.36
C GLN A 391 5.21 19.99 -17.97
N LYS A 392 4.44 20.60 -17.06
CA LYS A 392 4.88 20.85 -15.67
C LYS A 392 5.09 19.55 -14.89
N LEU A 393 4.33 18.49 -15.16
CA LEU A 393 4.53 17.15 -14.57
C LEU A 393 5.90 16.58 -14.96
N CYS A 394 6.32 16.83 -16.19
CA CYS A 394 7.61 16.39 -16.73
C CYS A 394 8.80 17.10 -16.07
N THR A 395 8.60 18.22 -15.36
CA THR A 395 9.67 18.85 -14.57
C THR A 395 9.93 18.14 -13.23
N CYS A 396 9.05 17.23 -12.81
CA CYS A 396 9.22 16.36 -11.64
C CYS A 396 10.05 15.11 -11.96
N GLN A 397 11.11 15.25 -12.76
CA GLN A 397 12.04 14.18 -13.13
C GLN A 397 13.25 14.19 -12.21
N ILE A 398 13.07 13.71 -10.98
CA ILE A 398 14.22 13.39 -10.13
C ILE A 398 14.88 12.16 -10.74
N ASP A 399 16.22 12.17 -10.82
CA ASP A 399 16.97 10.98 -11.19
C ASP A 399 16.75 9.89 -10.13
N TYR A 400 15.94 8.91 -10.47
CA TYR A 400 15.64 7.81 -9.57
C TYR A 400 16.73 6.72 -9.65
N THR A 401 17.68 6.82 -10.59
CA THR A 401 18.77 5.85 -10.70
C THR A 401 19.81 6.03 -9.60
N SER A 402 20.01 7.25 -9.08
CA SER A 402 20.79 7.49 -7.86
C SER A 402 20.06 7.07 -6.56
N THR A 403 18.76 6.76 -6.66
CA THR A 403 17.93 6.16 -5.58
C THR A 403 17.56 4.71 -5.86
N LYS A 404 18.02 4.10 -6.97
CA LYS A 404 18.09 2.65 -7.08
C LYS A 404 19.03 2.22 -5.98
N ILE A 405 18.45 1.73 -4.90
CA ILE A 405 19.18 0.87 -3.99
C ILE A 405 19.45 -0.39 -4.82
N GLU A 406 20.48 -0.36 -5.67
CA GLU A 406 21.17 -1.58 -6.01
C GLU A 406 21.71 -2.07 -4.68
N LEU A 407 20.96 -2.97 -4.03
CA LEU A 407 21.51 -3.89 -3.04
C LEU A 407 22.50 -4.76 -3.81
N THR A 408 23.66 -4.19 -4.15
CA THR A 408 24.81 -4.95 -4.56
C THR A 408 25.13 -5.86 -3.39
N ASP A 409 25.37 -7.14 -3.68
CA ASP A 409 25.68 -8.18 -2.70
C ASP A 409 26.99 -7.88 -1.89
N SER A 410 27.58 -6.67 -2.03
CA SER A 410 28.80 -6.18 -1.39
C SER A 410 28.59 -5.31 -0.16
N GLU A 411 27.39 -4.77 0.09
CA GLU A 411 27.16 -3.92 1.27
C GLU A 411 26.77 -4.76 2.49
N THR A 412 27.60 -4.68 3.53
CA THR A 412 27.31 -5.29 4.82
C THR A 412 26.36 -4.41 5.64
N CYS A 413 25.47 -5.05 6.38
CA CYS A 413 24.60 -4.41 7.34
C CYS A 413 25.45 -3.86 8.47
N LYS A 414 25.48 -2.54 8.66
CA LYS A 414 26.21 -1.89 9.76
C LYS A 414 25.79 -2.35 11.16
N LEU A 415 24.66 -3.07 11.26
CA LEU A 415 24.16 -3.61 12.51
C LEU A 415 24.58 -5.06 12.76
N CYS A 416 24.71 -5.93 11.76
CA CYS A 416 24.97 -7.36 12.00
C CYS A 416 26.05 -7.98 11.12
N ASP A 417 26.75 -7.16 10.33
CA ASP A 417 27.85 -7.51 9.44
C ASP A 417 27.51 -8.56 8.35
N LEU A 418 26.28 -9.07 8.32
CA LEU A 418 25.71 -9.85 7.23
C LEU A 418 25.52 -8.97 5.99
N PRO A 419 25.51 -9.54 4.76
CA PRO A 419 25.05 -8.82 3.58
C PRO A 419 23.68 -8.17 3.87
N LYS A 420 23.51 -6.88 3.56
CA LYS A 420 22.25 -6.14 3.82
C LYS A 420 21.03 -6.89 3.31
N ARG A 421 21.17 -7.51 2.14
CA ARG A 421 20.14 -8.34 1.52
C ARG A 421 19.77 -9.55 2.38
N GLU A 422 20.74 -10.27 2.91
CA GLU A 422 20.49 -11.41 3.79
C GLU A 422 19.82 -10.98 5.10
N CYS A 423 20.26 -9.87 5.69
CA CYS A 423 19.62 -9.30 6.87
C CYS A 423 18.16 -8.89 6.61
N GLU A 424 17.88 -8.29 5.45
CA GLU A 424 16.54 -7.87 5.06
C GLU A 424 15.63 -9.05 4.72
N GLU A 425 16.13 -10.03 3.96
CA GLU A 425 15.42 -11.28 3.66
C GLU A 425 15.12 -12.07 4.94
N ARG A 426 16.07 -12.13 5.88
CA ARG A 426 15.89 -12.77 7.18
C ARG A 426 14.72 -12.15 7.95
N PHE A 427 14.70 -10.82 8.10
CA PHE A 427 13.61 -10.14 8.80
C PHE A 427 12.28 -10.27 8.07
N LYS A 428 12.22 -9.91 6.77
CA LYS A 428 10.98 -9.86 5.99
C LYS A 428 10.39 -11.24 5.69
N ASN A 429 11.23 -12.24 5.41
CA ASN A 429 10.78 -13.53 4.89
C ASN A 429 10.82 -14.66 5.92
N LYS A 430 11.53 -14.51 7.06
CA LYS A 430 11.57 -15.53 8.12
C LYS A 430 10.85 -15.09 9.39
N ILE A 431 11.05 -13.85 9.85
CA ILE A 431 10.51 -13.37 11.14
C ILE A 431 9.07 -12.86 10.97
N MET A 432 8.86 -11.89 10.07
CA MET A 432 7.56 -11.22 9.93
C MET A 432 6.38 -12.12 9.51
N PRO A 433 6.55 -13.17 8.68
CA PRO A 433 5.44 -14.06 8.36
C PRO A 433 4.86 -14.75 9.60
N ILE A 434 5.71 -15.15 10.55
CA ILE A 434 5.28 -15.83 11.78
C ILE A 434 4.52 -14.86 12.69
N ILE A 435 4.99 -13.62 12.80
CA ILE A 435 4.30 -12.57 13.57
C ILE A 435 2.91 -12.31 12.99
N PHE A 436 2.78 -12.17 11.67
CA PHE A 436 1.48 -11.92 11.02
C PHE A 436 0.56 -13.14 10.91
N GLU A 437 1.05 -14.37 11.13
CA GLU A 437 0.18 -15.54 11.30
C GLU A 437 -0.62 -15.46 12.60
N HIS A 438 -0.05 -14.82 13.63
CA HIS A 438 -0.68 -14.64 14.95
C HIS A 438 -1.37 -13.27 15.07
N GLU A 439 -0.86 -12.24 14.40
CA GLU A 439 -1.38 -10.87 14.38
C GLU A 439 -2.31 -10.60 13.18
N GLY A 440 -3.62 -10.49 13.46
CA GLY A 440 -4.67 -10.34 12.45
C GLY A 440 -4.85 -8.93 11.86
N GLY A 441 -6.02 -8.70 11.24
CA GLY A 441 -6.43 -7.39 10.72
C GLY A 441 -6.88 -6.41 11.82
N TYR A 442 -7.58 -5.34 11.43
CA TYR A 442 -8.05 -4.33 12.38
C TYR A 442 -8.96 -4.95 13.46
N SER A 443 -8.66 -4.68 14.72
CA SER A 443 -9.47 -5.09 15.86
C SER A 443 -9.73 -3.91 16.79
N ASP A 444 -10.96 -3.84 17.30
CA ASP A 444 -11.42 -2.78 18.20
C ASP A 444 -12.16 -3.44 19.37
N LYS A 445 -11.38 -3.97 20.31
CA LYS A 445 -11.92 -4.60 21.52
C LYS A 445 -12.07 -3.53 22.60
N LYS A 446 -13.32 -3.28 22.99
CA LYS A 446 -13.73 -2.31 24.03
C LYS A 446 -13.20 -2.62 25.44
N SER A 447 -12.61 -3.80 25.68
CA SER A 447 -12.17 -4.28 27.00
C SER A 447 -10.69 -4.05 27.31
N ASP A 448 -9.85 -3.72 26.32
CA ASP A 448 -8.40 -3.70 26.53
C ASP A 448 -7.88 -2.26 26.59
N LYS A 449 -6.98 -1.98 27.53
CA LYS A 449 -6.36 -0.64 27.77
C LYS A 449 -5.65 -0.05 26.54
N GLU A 450 -5.50 -0.81 25.46
CA GLU A 450 -4.72 -0.46 24.26
C GLU A 450 -5.56 -0.18 23.00
N GLY A 451 -6.89 -0.07 23.16
CA GLY A 451 -7.89 0.41 22.19
C GLY A 451 -7.42 0.66 20.76
N LYS A 452 -7.92 -0.16 19.82
CA LYS A 452 -7.65 -0.16 18.36
C LYS A 452 -6.25 -0.63 17.98
N THR A 453 -6.20 -1.80 17.35
CA THR A 453 -4.98 -2.40 16.79
C THR A 453 -5.21 -2.79 15.33
N ASN A 454 -4.17 -2.74 14.51
CA ASN A 454 -4.19 -3.34 13.17
C ASN A 454 -2.83 -3.95 12.88
N ARG A 455 -2.78 -5.23 12.48
CA ARG A 455 -1.53 -5.96 12.19
C ARG A 455 -0.53 -5.92 13.35
N GLY A 456 -1.04 -6.00 14.58
CA GLY A 456 -0.25 -5.92 15.82
C GLY A 456 0.25 -4.51 16.20
N ILE A 457 -0.03 -3.47 15.40
CA ILE A 457 0.31 -2.08 15.76
C ILE A 457 -0.85 -1.49 16.57
N SER A 458 -0.60 -1.20 17.85
CA SER A 458 -1.58 -0.55 18.75
C SER A 458 -1.72 0.94 18.47
N TRP A 459 -2.83 1.54 18.92
CA TRP A 459 -3.07 2.96 18.76
C TRP A 459 -1.97 3.85 19.36
N ASN A 460 -1.34 3.41 20.45
CA ASN A 460 -0.23 4.15 21.06
C ASN A 460 1.03 4.09 20.19
N ILE A 461 1.39 2.91 19.67
CA ILE A 461 2.50 2.74 18.72
C ILE A 461 2.23 3.57 17.46
N TRP A 462 0.99 3.51 16.97
CA TRP A 462 0.55 4.28 15.81
C TRP A 462 0.72 5.79 16.00
N LYS A 463 0.27 6.34 17.14
CA LYS A 463 0.45 7.78 17.47
C LYS A 463 1.91 8.20 17.54
N SER A 464 2.77 7.35 18.09
CA SER A 464 4.19 7.67 18.26
C SER A 464 4.97 7.61 16.94
N PHE A 465 4.64 6.67 16.06
CA PHE A 465 5.54 6.29 14.97
C PHE A 465 4.97 6.48 13.56
N ALA A 466 3.63 6.58 13.38
CA ALA A 466 3.06 6.72 12.04
C ALA A 466 3.56 7.98 11.31
N LYS A 467 3.56 9.12 12.00
CA LYS A 467 4.03 10.38 11.41
C LYS A 467 5.56 10.43 11.30
N LYS A 468 6.25 9.89 12.30
CA LYS A 468 7.72 9.88 12.41
C LYS A 468 8.37 8.98 11.35
N ASP A 469 7.90 7.75 11.22
CA ASP A 469 8.61 6.71 10.47
C ASP A 469 8.09 6.58 9.04
N ILE A 470 6.78 6.76 8.83
CA ILE A 470 6.14 6.54 7.53
C ILE A 470 5.40 7.78 7.00
N GLY A 471 5.47 8.91 7.70
CA GLY A 471 4.88 10.19 7.26
C GLY A 471 3.35 10.21 7.17
N VAL A 472 2.67 9.31 7.90
CA VAL A 472 1.20 9.19 7.89
C VAL A 472 0.64 9.82 9.17
N GLU A 473 -0.35 10.71 9.03
CA GLU A 473 -1.02 11.28 10.20
C GLU A 473 -1.69 10.17 11.03
N PRO A 474 -1.50 10.14 12.36
CA PRO A 474 -1.94 9.03 13.21
C PRO A 474 -3.44 9.11 13.51
N THR A 475 -4.27 8.98 12.46
CA THR A 475 -5.73 8.92 12.55
C THR A 475 -6.21 7.47 12.60
N GLU A 476 -7.42 7.25 13.11
CA GLU A 476 -8.03 5.91 13.13
C GLU A 476 -8.28 5.38 11.71
N GLU A 477 -8.69 6.25 10.79
CA GLU A 477 -8.87 5.89 9.39
C GLU A 477 -7.57 5.37 8.77
N ASN A 478 -6.45 6.07 9.04
CA ASN A 478 -5.15 5.64 8.55
C ASN A 478 -4.66 4.36 9.27
N LEU A 479 -4.98 4.18 10.55
CA LEU A 479 -4.70 2.91 11.24
C LEU A 479 -5.49 1.76 10.62
N ARG A 480 -6.77 1.96 10.27
CA ARG A 480 -7.58 0.95 9.55
C ARG A 480 -7.01 0.65 8.16
N ALA A 481 -6.47 1.67 7.49
CA ALA A 481 -5.83 1.56 6.18
C ALA A 481 -4.36 1.05 6.24
N LEU A 482 -3.83 0.75 7.43
CA LEU A 482 -2.44 0.31 7.62
C LEU A 482 -2.11 -0.90 6.75
N THR A 483 -1.15 -0.71 5.85
CA THR A 483 -0.64 -1.77 4.97
C THR A 483 0.33 -2.68 5.71
N LYS A 484 0.51 -3.90 5.19
CA LYS A 484 1.44 -4.88 5.76
C LYS A 484 2.88 -4.34 5.72
N GLU A 485 3.22 -3.65 4.65
CA GLU A 485 4.55 -3.10 4.38
C GLU A 485 4.87 -1.93 5.31
N GLN A 486 3.90 -1.06 5.60
CA GLN A 486 4.05 0.00 6.59
C GLN A 486 4.23 -0.56 8.00
N ALA A 487 3.46 -1.59 8.37
CA ALA A 487 3.64 -2.28 9.65
C ALA A 487 5.03 -2.93 9.76
N ILE A 488 5.50 -3.62 8.70
CA ILE A 488 6.85 -4.18 8.62
C ILE A 488 7.91 -3.09 8.81
N PHE A 489 7.72 -1.90 8.23
CA PHE A 489 8.68 -0.81 8.36
C PHE A 489 8.76 -0.27 9.80
N ILE A 490 7.62 -0.01 10.45
CA ILE A 490 7.58 0.41 11.86
C ILE A 490 8.24 -0.65 12.74
N TYR A 491 7.90 -1.93 12.53
CA TYR A 491 8.54 -3.04 13.26
C TYR A 491 10.05 -3.12 13.03
N LYS A 492 10.49 -2.86 11.80
CA LYS A 492 11.92 -2.86 11.47
C LYS A 492 12.66 -1.78 12.23
N VAL A 493 12.17 -0.54 12.18
CA VAL A 493 12.87 0.62 12.74
C VAL A 493 12.82 0.59 14.26
N GLU A 494 11.62 0.53 14.83
CA GLU A 494 11.40 0.82 16.25
C GLU A 494 11.66 -0.38 17.16
N TYR A 495 11.70 -1.59 16.61
CA TYR A 495 11.86 -2.80 17.39
C TYR A 495 13.06 -3.63 16.93
N TRP A 496 13.13 -3.99 15.65
CA TRP A 496 14.18 -4.90 15.17
C TRP A 496 15.56 -4.24 15.14
N ASP A 497 15.68 -3.08 14.50
CA ASP A 497 16.94 -2.36 14.32
C ASP A 497 17.32 -1.59 15.59
N ALA A 498 16.35 -0.93 16.26
CA ALA A 498 16.56 -0.22 17.53
C ALA A 498 17.16 -1.12 18.61
N HIS A 499 16.73 -2.39 18.69
CA HIS A 499 17.25 -3.38 19.64
C HIS A 499 18.32 -4.30 19.05
N LYS A 500 18.81 -4.01 17.83
CA LYS A 500 19.89 -4.75 17.16
C LYS A 500 19.63 -6.27 17.07
N LEU A 501 18.36 -6.68 17.00
CA LEU A 501 17.98 -8.10 17.06
C LEU A 501 18.51 -8.90 15.86
N CYS A 502 18.82 -8.22 14.76
CA CYS A 502 19.53 -8.79 13.63
C CYS A 502 20.88 -9.44 13.98
N LYS A 503 21.53 -9.06 15.10
CA LYS A 503 22.79 -9.65 15.59
C LYS A 503 22.61 -11.00 16.30
N ILE A 504 21.41 -11.33 16.76
CA ILE A 504 21.16 -12.65 17.35
C ILE A 504 21.24 -13.67 16.21
N LYS A 505 22.10 -14.69 16.30
CA LYS A 505 22.35 -15.63 15.19
C LYS A 505 21.18 -16.58 14.96
N ASP A 506 20.57 -17.08 16.03
CA ASP A 506 19.43 -17.99 15.95
C ASP A 506 18.12 -17.25 15.61
N ASN A 507 17.37 -17.76 14.62
CA ASN A 507 16.13 -17.12 14.16
C ASN A 507 14.99 -17.24 15.17
N MET A 508 14.90 -18.36 15.88
CA MET A 508 13.81 -18.64 16.80
C MET A 508 13.98 -17.84 18.09
N ILE A 509 15.21 -17.70 18.59
CA ILE A 509 15.52 -16.82 19.71
C ILE A 509 15.28 -15.35 19.32
N ALA A 510 15.75 -14.92 18.15
CA ALA A 510 15.51 -13.55 17.69
C ALA A 510 14.01 -13.23 17.55
N LEU A 511 13.23 -14.18 17.01
CA LEU A 511 11.77 -14.09 16.94
C LEU A 511 11.14 -14.00 18.33
N MET A 512 11.54 -14.86 19.27
CA MET A 512 10.98 -14.90 20.63
C MET A 512 11.26 -13.61 21.40
N VAL A 513 12.49 -13.08 21.29
CA VAL A 513 12.87 -11.80 21.91
C VAL A 513 12.10 -10.65 21.28
N PHE A 514 11.99 -10.63 19.96
CA PHE A 514 11.22 -9.63 19.22
C PHE A 514 9.74 -9.61 19.64
N ASP A 515 9.07 -10.76 19.59
CA ASP A 515 7.66 -10.91 19.94
C ASP A 515 7.39 -10.57 21.42
N TRP A 516 8.27 -10.98 22.32
CA TRP A 516 8.14 -10.60 23.73
C TRP A 516 8.32 -9.09 23.95
N THR A 517 9.19 -8.44 23.18
CA THR A 517 9.36 -6.97 23.21
C THR A 517 8.09 -6.24 22.78
N LEU A 518 7.37 -6.77 21.78
CA LEU A 518 6.09 -6.18 21.34
C LEU A 518 5.02 -6.24 22.42
N THR A 519 4.96 -7.37 23.14
CA THR A 519 3.94 -7.64 24.16
C THR A 519 4.27 -7.06 25.53
N SER A 520 5.54 -6.78 25.85
CA SER A 520 5.94 -6.36 27.19
C SER A 520 7.22 -5.52 27.22
N GLY A 521 7.12 -4.33 27.84
CA GLY A 521 8.26 -3.42 28.05
C GLY A 521 9.29 -3.89 29.09
N LYS A 522 9.12 -5.03 29.75
CA LYS A 522 10.08 -5.60 30.74
C LYS A 522 10.83 -6.83 30.22
N SER A 523 10.59 -7.24 28.97
CA SER A 523 11.13 -8.47 28.39
C SER A 523 12.67 -8.54 28.46
N HIS A 524 13.37 -7.45 28.15
CA HIS A 524 14.84 -7.42 28.11
C HIS A 524 15.46 -7.65 29.48
N ARG A 525 14.88 -7.07 30.52
CA ARG A 525 15.28 -7.26 31.92
C ARG A 525 15.19 -8.73 32.33
N GLU A 526 14.10 -9.39 31.97
CA GLU A 526 13.88 -10.79 32.34
C GLU A 526 14.81 -11.74 31.56
N ILE A 527 15.14 -11.42 30.31
CA ILE A 527 16.15 -12.14 29.54
C ILE A 527 17.55 -11.98 30.18
N GLN A 528 17.94 -10.75 30.56
CA GLN A 528 19.23 -10.51 31.22
C GLN A 528 19.35 -11.26 32.55
N LYS A 529 18.28 -11.26 33.38
CA LYS A 529 18.24 -12.07 34.61
C LYS A 529 18.37 -13.56 34.34
N LEU A 530 17.62 -14.08 33.37
CA LEU A 530 17.69 -15.48 32.96
C LEU A 530 19.11 -15.87 32.56
N LEU A 531 19.77 -15.05 31.74
CA LEU A 531 21.14 -15.26 31.30
C LEU A 531 22.14 -15.27 32.48
N ASN A 532 21.95 -14.40 33.47
CA ASN A 532 22.79 -14.39 34.68
C ASN A 532 22.55 -15.61 35.58
N GLU A 533 21.29 -15.96 35.81
CA GLU A 533 20.88 -17.05 36.71
C GLU A 533 21.26 -18.43 36.16
N LYS A 534 21.01 -18.68 34.87
CA LYS A 534 21.14 -20.00 34.25
C LYS A 534 22.44 -20.20 33.51
N PHE A 535 22.98 -19.14 32.91
CA PHE A 535 24.14 -19.21 32.02
C PHE A 535 25.36 -18.43 32.55
N LYS A 536 25.27 -17.86 33.76
CA LYS A 536 26.35 -17.11 34.42
C LYS A 536 26.96 -16.02 33.54
N ALA A 537 26.10 -15.33 32.77
CA ALA A 537 26.52 -14.38 31.74
C ALA A 537 27.14 -13.08 32.26
N ASP A 538 27.02 -12.78 33.56
CA ASP A 538 27.51 -11.58 34.25
C ASP A 538 27.13 -10.25 33.55
N LEU A 539 25.85 -10.13 33.22
CA LEU A 539 25.27 -8.98 32.56
C LEU A 539 24.71 -7.97 33.56
N LYS A 540 24.84 -6.68 33.25
CA LYS A 540 24.06 -5.64 33.90
C LYS A 540 22.58 -5.77 33.52
N VAL A 541 21.69 -5.79 34.51
CA VAL A 541 20.25 -5.90 34.31
C VAL A 541 19.64 -4.49 34.16
N ASP A 542 19.67 -3.95 32.94
CA ASP A 542 19.27 -2.57 32.62
C ASP A 542 18.04 -2.46 31.70
N ASN A 543 17.44 -3.59 31.31
CA ASN A 543 16.30 -3.65 30.39
C ASN A 543 16.60 -3.09 28.98
N ASN A 544 17.86 -3.20 28.53
CA ASN A 544 18.26 -2.85 27.18
C ASN A 544 19.10 -3.97 26.55
N ILE A 545 18.60 -4.58 25.46
CA ILE A 545 19.39 -5.56 24.69
C ILE A 545 20.41 -4.82 23.82
N GLY A 546 21.53 -4.48 24.44
CA GLY A 546 22.74 -3.98 23.77
C GLY A 546 23.59 -5.10 23.18
N SER A 547 24.72 -4.73 22.55
CA SER A 547 25.62 -5.72 21.94
C SER A 547 26.16 -6.73 22.94
N THR A 548 26.50 -6.31 24.17
CA THR A 548 26.98 -7.24 25.22
C THR A 548 25.97 -8.34 25.57
N THR A 549 24.68 -8.02 25.69
CA THR A 549 23.64 -9.03 25.93
C THR A 549 23.50 -9.98 24.75
N ILE A 550 23.56 -9.46 23.52
CA ILE A 550 23.47 -10.26 22.30
C ILE A 550 24.68 -11.18 22.14
N ASP A 551 25.88 -10.69 22.46
CA ASP A 551 27.10 -11.49 22.43
C ASP A 551 26.97 -12.67 23.40
N LYS A 552 26.47 -12.45 24.62
CA LYS A 552 26.16 -13.52 25.58
C LYS A 552 25.09 -14.50 25.09
N ILE A 553 24.05 -14.03 24.42
CA ILE A 553 23.06 -14.92 23.77
C ILE A 553 23.74 -15.81 22.73
N ASN A 554 24.62 -15.23 21.91
CA ASN A 554 25.30 -15.94 20.83
C ASN A 554 26.45 -16.86 21.30
N GLU A 555 27.01 -16.61 22.48
CA GLU A 555 28.08 -17.43 23.10
C GLU A 555 27.55 -18.74 23.70
N ILE A 556 26.26 -18.82 24.03
CA ILE A 556 25.67 -20.04 24.59
C ILE A 556 25.63 -21.14 23.53
N GLU A 557 26.29 -22.28 23.79
CA GLU A 557 26.39 -23.37 22.83
C GLU A 557 25.03 -24.05 22.57
N ASP A 558 24.26 -24.33 23.64
CA ASP A 558 22.93 -24.93 23.53
C ASP A 558 21.83 -23.88 23.32
N GLN A 559 21.71 -23.42 22.07
CA GLN A 559 20.67 -22.46 21.66
C GLN A 559 19.25 -23.01 21.84
N LYS A 560 19.05 -24.33 21.80
CA LYS A 560 17.72 -24.92 21.99
C LYS A 560 17.29 -24.82 23.46
N LEU A 561 18.19 -25.17 24.39
CA LEU A 561 17.95 -25.00 25.81
C LEU A 561 17.67 -23.52 26.15
N LEU A 562 18.45 -22.61 25.58
CA LEU A 562 18.22 -21.17 25.77
C LEU A 562 16.83 -20.74 25.28
N LEU A 563 16.40 -21.19 24.10
CA LEU A 563 15.06 -20.91 23.57
C LEU A 563 13.96 -21.41 24.51
N ASP A 564 14.07 -22.64 24.99
CA ASP A 564 13.09 -23.27 25.88
C ASP A 564 13.00 -22.51 27.22
N GLU A 565 14.15 -22.14 27.80
CA GLU A 565 14.22 -21.35 29.04
C GLU A 565 13.63 -19.94 28.87
N ILE A 566 13.88 -19.28 27.73
CA ILE A 566 13.26 -17.97 27.41
C ILE A 566 11.74 -18.14 27.30
N ALA A 567 11.25 -19.20 26.64
CA ALA A 567 9.82 -19.46 26.49
C ALA A 567 9.13 -19.72 27.85
N ILE A 568 9.78 -20.50 28.73
CA ILE A 568 9.31 -20.75 30.10
C ILE A 568 9.26 -19.44 30.90
N ARG A 569 10.34 -18.65 30.86
CA ARG A 569 10.41 -17.36 31.57
C ARG A 569 9.28 -16.44 31.11
N ARG A 570 9.08 -16.31 29.81
CA ARG A 570 8.02 -15.49 29.22
C ARG A 570 6.63 -15.92 29.71
N LYS A 571 6.34 -17.23 29.70
CA LYS A 571 5.06 -17.76 30.19
C LYS A 571 4.82 -17.42 31.66
N ASN A 572 5.85 -17.50 32.50
CA ASN A 572 5.75 -17.18 33.92
C ASN A 572 5.56 -15.68 34.16
N THR A 573 6.12 -14.81 33.33
CA THR A 573 5.96 -13.35 33.45
C THR A 573 4.61 -12.85 32.95
N ILE A 574 3.97 -13.55 32.01
CA ILE A 574 2.64 -13.18 31.47
C ILE A 574 1.49 -13.63 32.39
N ASN A 575 1.70 -14.65 33.23
CA ASN A 575 0.71 -15.16 34.19
C ASN A 575 0.78 -14.48 35.58
N LEU A 576 1.49 -13.36 35.69
CA LEU A 576 1.60 -12.48 36.87
C LEU A 576 1.01 -11.11 36.52
#